data_AF-A0A640S5K7-F1
#
_entry.id   AF-A0A640S5K7-F1
#
_cell.length_a   1.000
_cell.length_b   1.000
_cell.length_c   1.000
_cell.angle_alpha   90.00
_cell.angle_beta   90.00
_cell.angle_gamma   90.00
#
_symmetry.space_group_name_H-M   'P 1'
#
loop_
_entity.id
_entity.type
_entity.pdbx_description
1 polymer ?
#
loop_
_entity_poly.entity_id
_entity_poly.type
_entity_poly.pdbx_seq_one_letter_code
_entity_poly.pdbx_strand_id
1 'polypeptide(L)'
;MARITREKLGQVVTVAGMAAALPSVWQTVTHITDDTYRAPEARDGAGHVQYHMAREALITAGSLAAVGIGVAAGPRRGRPMWGAMAAAGAGFAAAMWSGGPTTGVWAPHKKAFAVHVASTTGLVAGVCLLRPGRGRR
;
A
#
# COMPACT_ATOMS: atom_id res chain seq x y z
N MET A 1 -17.21 -13.80 -16.63
CA MET A 1 -17.53 -12.41 -16.24
C MET A 1 -17.26 -11.51 -17.44
N ALA A 2 -18.20 -10.68 -17.88
CA ALA A 2 -17.98 -9.78 -19.01
C ALA A 2 -16.77 -8.85 -18.73
N ARG A 3 -15.95 -8.57 -19.75
CA ARG A 3 -14.69 -7.83 -19.61
C ARG A 3 -14.88 -6.47 -18.90
N ILE A 4 -15.98 -5.79 -19.19
CA ILE A 4 -16.36 -4.50 -18.60
C ILE A 4 -16.66 -4.66 -17.11
N THR A 5 -17.38 -5.71 -16.72
CA THR A 5 -17.73 -5.97 -15.32
C THR A 5 -16.47 -6.29 -14.50
N ARG A 6 -15.53 -7.07 -15.05
CA ARG A 6 -14.25 -7.37 -14.37
C ARG A 6 -13.41 -6.11 -14.16
N GLU A 7 -13.34 -5.24 -15.17
CA GLU A 7 -12.59 -3.98 -15.08
C GLU A 7 -13.19 -3.08 -13.99
N LYS A 8 -14.50 -2.84 -14.02
CA LYS A 8 -15.18 -2.01 -13.02
C LYS A 8 -15.01 -2.57 -11.60
N LEU A 9 -15.19 -3.88 -11.44
CA LEU A 9 -14.98 -4.53 -10.14
C LEU A 9 -13.53 -4.37 -9.68
N GLY A 10 -12.56 -4.60 -10.57
CA GLY A 10 -11.14 -4.41 -10.25
C GLY A 10 -10.83 -2.98 -9.81
N GLN A 11 -11.37 -1.97 -10.49
CA GLN A 11 -11.17 -0.57 -10.14
C GLN A 11 -11.75 -0.26 -8.75
N VAL A 12 -13.01 -0.66 -8.51
CA VAL A 12 -13.67 -0.43 -7.21
C VAL A 12 -12.93 -1.12 -6.09
N VAL A 13 -12.55 -2.39 -6.26
CA VAL A 13 -11.83 -3.18 -5.24
C VAL A 13 -10.43 -2.59 -4.98
N THR A 14 -9.69 -2.18 -6.03
CA THR A 14 -8.40 -1.51 -5.85
C THR A 14 -8.55 -0.18 -5.12
N VAL A 15 -9.48 0.67 -5.54
CA VAL A 15 -9.70 1.99 -4.90
C VAL A 15 -10.14 1.83 -3.45
N ALA A 16 -11.01 0.85 -3.15
CA ALA A 16 -11.39 0.54 -1.77
C ALA A 16 -10.20 0.08 -0.92
N GLY A 17 -9.32 -0.77 -1.47
CA GLY A 17 -8.08 -1.18 -0.81
C GLY A 17 -7.12 0.00 -0.55
N MET A 18 -6.97 0.91 -1.52
CA MET A 18 -6.19 2.13 -1.35
C MET A 18 -6.78 3.05 -0.27
N ALA A 19 -8.11 3.25 -0.30
CA ALA A 19 -8.81 4.06 0.69
C ALA A 19 -8.68 3.47 2.10
N ALA A 20 -8.75 2.15 2.23
CA ALA A 20 -8.54 1.46 3.50
C ALA A 20 -7.14 1.67 4.08
N ALA A 21 -6.12 1.97 3.26
CA ALA A 21 -4.76 2.25 3.73
C ALA A 21 -4.59 3.68 4.29
N LEU A 22 -5.45 4.63 3.91
CA LEU A 22 -5.30 6.05 4.26
C LEU A 22 -5.21 6.32 5.77
N PRO A 23 -6.00 5.67 6.66
CA PRO A 23 -5.85 5.86 8.09
C PRO A 23 -4.44 5.52 8.60
N SER A 24 -3.83 4.44 8.09
CA SER A 24 -2.48 4.01 8.48
C SER A 24 -1.42 5.01 8.02
N VAL A 25 -1.56 5.51 6.79
CA VAL A 25 -0.66 6.53 6.25
C VAL A 25 -0.78 7.83 7.03
N TRP A 26 -2.01 8.26 7.32
CA TRP A 26 -2.27 9.47 8.09
C TRP A 26 -1.65 9.40 9.49
N GLN A 27 -1.86 8.29 10.21
CA GLN A 27 -1.23 8.06 11.51
C GLN A 27 0.30 8.12 11.43
N THR A 28 0.90 7.47 10.43
CA THR A 28 2.35 7.50 10.20
C THR A 28 2.84 8.93 10.00
N VAL A 29 2.14 9.72 9.19
CA VAL A 29 2.48 11.14 8.96
C VAL A 29 2.37 11.96 10.23
N THR A 30 1.32 11.77 11.04
CA THR A 30 1.17 12.53 12.30
C THR A 30 2.27 12.24 13.31
N HIS A 31 2.91 11.06 13.25
CA HIS A 31 4.01 10.70 14.16
C HIS A 31 5.38 11.25 13.73
N ILE A 32 5.52 11.75 12.49
CA ILE A 32 6.81 12.29 11.99
C ILE A 32 7.30 13.47 12.85
N THR A 33 6.37 14.30 13.32
CA THR A 33 6.69 15.49 14.13
C THR A 33 6.36 15.30 15.60
N ASP A 34 6.00 14.08 16.02
CA ASP A 34 5.62 13.79 17.39
C ASP A 34 6.86 13.35 18.20
N ASP A 35 7.19 14.15 19.21
CA ASP A 35 8.35 13.93 20.08
C ASP A 35 8.21 12.66 20.93
N THR A 36 6.98 12.17 21.16
CA THR A 36 6.74 10.92 21.89
C THR A 36 7.17 9.68 21.12
N TYR A 37 7.36 9.79 19.80
CA TYR A 37 7.87 8.74 18.92
C TYR A 37 9.37 8.83 18.66
N ARG A 38 10.10 9.70 19.39
CA ARG A 38 11.57 9.70 19.39
C ARG A 38 12.10 8.50 20.17
N ALA A 39 13.26 8.00 19.76
CA ALA A 39 14.03 7.04 20.53
C ALA A 39 15.31 7.71 21.09
N PRO A 40 15.19 8.63 22.06
CA PRO A 40 16.32 9.42 22.55
C PRO A 40 17.39 8.56 23.23
N GLU A 41 17.02 7.37 23.72
CA GLU A 41 17.95 6.45 24.38
C GLU A 41 18.79 5.62 23.40
N ALA A 42 18.41 5.57 22.12
CA ALA A 42 19.23 4.94 21.10
C ALA A 42 20.31 5.92 20.61
N ARG A 43 21.56 5.43 20.51
CA ARG A 43 22.76 6.21 20.18
C ARG A 43 22.61 7.15 18.97
N ASP A 44 21.84 6.73 17.96
CA ASP A 44 21.53 7.53 16.76
C ASP A 44 19.99 7.72 16.57
N GLY A 45 19.18 7.42 17.59
CA GLY A 45 17.74 7.22 17.47
C GLY A 45 16.88 8.48 17.58
N ALA A 46 17.44 9.61 18.05
CA ALA A 46 16.66 10.82 18.36
C ALA A 46 15.89 11.40 17.17
N GLY A 47 16.35 11.18 15.93
CA GLY A 47 15.65 11.53 14.70
C GLY A 47 15.48 10.39 13.69
N HIS A 48 16.07 9.22 13.97
CA HIS A 48 16.08 8.10 13.02
C HIS A 48 14.70 7.49 12.84
N VAL A 49 13.91 7.40 13.91
CA VAL A 49 12.53 6.91 13.85
C VAL A 49 11.67 7.83 12.96
N GLN A 50 11.78 9.14 13.13
CA GLN A 50 11.07 10.14 12.33
C GLN A 50 11.46 10.06 10.85
N TYR A 51 12.75 9.89 10.57
CA TYR A 51 13.23 9.66 9.21
C TYR A 51 12.59 8.41 8.58
N HIS A 52 12.53 7.30 9.31
CA HIS A 52 11.91 6.06 8.84
C HIS A 52 10.40 6.20 8.64
N MET A 53 9.69 6.91 9.52
CA MET A 53 8.27 7.22 9.35
C MET A 53 8.00 8.08 8.12
N ALA A 54 8.80 9.12 7.89
CA ALA A 54 8.69 9.96 6.69
C ALA A 54 8.96 9.16 5.41
N ARG A 55 9.99 8.31 5.44
CA ARG A 55 10.32 7.40 4.34
C ARG A 55 9.17 6.41 4.07
N GLU A 56 8.57 5.84 5.12
CA GLU A 56 7.43 4.92 5.00
C GLU A 56 6.21 5.60 4.39
N ALA A 57 5.87 6.81 4.85
CA ALA A 57 4.78 7.60 4.30
C ALA A 57 4.98 7.90 2.80
N LEU A 58 6.19 8.32 2.41
CA LEU A 58 6.52 8.63 1.01
C LEU A 58 6.53 7.39 0.12
N ILE A 59 7.11 6.27 0.58
CA ILE A 59 7.11 5.01 -0.17
C ILE A 59 5.68 4.50 -0.35
N THR A 60 4.86 4.61 0.68
CA THR A 60 3.45 4.22 0.63
C THR A 60 2.69 5.10 -0.36
N ALA A 61 2.84 6.42 -0.27
CA ALA A 61 2.22 7.35 -1.21
C ALA A 61 2.65 7.08 -2.66
N GLY A 62 3.95 6.85 -2.91
CA GLY A 62 4.47 6.49 -4.22
C GLY A 62 3.90 5.17 -4.75
N SER A 63 3.78 4.15 -3.89
CA SER A 63 3.18 2.86 -4.25
C SER A 63 1.71 2.99 -4.61
N LEU A 64 0.94 3.73 -3.79
CA LEU A 64 -0.48 4.00 -4.04
C LEU A 64 -0.67 4.85 -5.30
N ALA A 65 0.20 5.83 -5.55
CA ALA A 65 0.17 6.64 -6.76
C ALA A 65 0.45 5.80 -8.02
N ALA A 66 1.46 4.92 -8.00
CA ALA A 66 1.75 4.02 -9.12
C ALA A 66 0.57 3.09 -9.44
N VAL A 67 -0.09 2.55 -8.41
CA VAL A 67 -1.32 1.76 -8.57
C VAL A 67 -2.46 2.64 -9.12
N GLY A 68 -2.66 3.83 -8.55
CA GLY A 68 -3.68 4.79 -8.97
C GLY A 68 -3.57 5.21 -10.43
N ILE A 69 -2.35 5.49 -10.91
CA ILE A 69 -2.08 5.78 -12.33
C ILE A 69 -2.54 4.62 -13.22
N GLY A 70 -2.24 3.39 -12.81
CA GLY A 70 -2.67 2.21 -13.55
C GLY A 70 -4.18 1.96 -13.52
N VAL A 71 -4.86 2.28 -12.42
CA VAL A 71 -6.33 2.28 -12.33
C VAL A 71 -6.93 3.34 -13.27
N ALA A 72 -6.40 4.56 -13.25
CA ALA A 72 -6.84 5.69 -14.06
C ALA A 72 -6.60 5.49 -15.56
N ALA A 73 -5.56 4.74 -15.94
CA ALA A 73 -5.34 4.35 -17.33
C ALA A 73 -6.49 3.48 -17.89
N GLY A 74 -7.24 2.80 -17.02
CA GLY A 74 -8.39 1.98 -17.38
C GLY A 74 -8.05 0.95 -18.47
N PRO A 75 -8.87 0.82 -19.53
CA PRO A 75 -8.60 -0.13 -20.61
C PRO A 75 -7.28 0.07 -21.36
N ARG A 76 -6.63 1.25 -21.27
CA ARG A 76 -5.35 1.54 -21.92
C ARG A 76 -4.15 0.93 -21.18
N ARG A 77 -4.36 0.39 -19.98
CA ARG A 77 -3.32 -0.30 -19.20
C ARG A 77 -2.79 -1.52 -19.96
N GLY A 78 -1.55 -1.41 -20.44
CA GLY A 78 -0.77 -2.51 -21.01
C GLY A 78 -0.18 -3.44 -19.94
N ARG A 79 0.56 -4.46 -20.37
CA ARG A 79 1.20 -5.42 -19.45
C ARG A 79 2.32 -4.81 -18.62
N PRO A 80 3.21 -3.94 -19.16
CA PRO A 80 4.23 -3.27 -18.36
C PRO A 80 3.64 -2.44 -17.23
N MET A 81 2.59 -1.66 -17.52
CA MET A 81 1.91 -0.84 -16.51
C MET A 81 1.24 -1.71 -15.44
N TRP A 82 0.58 -2.79 -15.83
CA TRP A 82 0.05 -3.75 -14.85
C TRP A 82 1.16 -4.40 -14.01
N GLY A 83 2.31 -4.74 -14.61
CA GLY A 83 3.47 -5.25 -13.90
C GLY A 83 4.00 -4.27 -12.86
N ALA A 84 4.06 -2.98 -13.20
CA ALA A 84 4.43 -1.91 -12.27
C ALA A 84 3.41 -1.79 -11.11
N MET A 85 2.10 -1.87 -11.40
CA MET A 85 1.08 -1.90 -10.35
C MET A 85 1.23 -3.11 -9.43
N ALA A 86 1.48 -4.29 -10.00
CA ALA A 86 1.66 -5.52 -9.23
C ALA A 86 2.90 -5.46 -8.35
N ALA A 87 4.02 -4.94 -8.86
CA ALA A 87 5.24 -4.74 -8.09
C ALA A 87 5.03 -3.72 -6.95
N ALA A 88 4.41 -2.57 -7.24
CA ALA A 88 4.09 -1.57 -6.22
C ALA A 88 3.14 -2.13 -5.14
N GLY A 89 2.10 -2.87 -5.54
CA GLY A 89 1.17 -3.48 -4.62
C GLY A 89 1.80 -4.59 -3.77
N ALA A 90 2.70 -5.39 -4.35
CA ALA A 90 3.45 -6.41 -3.60
C ALA A 90 4.42 -5.77 -2.61
N GLY A 91 5.12 -4.68 -2.99
CA GLY A 91 5.98 -3.92 -2.08
C GLY A 91 5.22 -3.30 -0.92
N PHE A 92 4.05 -2.71 -1.20
CA PHE A 92 3.14 -2.21 -0.16
C PHE A 92 2.72 -3.32 0.82
N ALA A 93 2.28 -4.47 0.30
CA ALA A 93 1.92 -5.60 1.15
C ALA A 93 3.12 -6.10 1.97
N ALA A 94 4.29 -6.26 1.35
CA ALA A 94 5.49 -6.69 2.06
C ALA A 94 5.83 -5.74 3.21
N ALA A 95 5.77 -4.42 3.01
CA ALA A 95 5.99 -3.44 4.07
C ALA A 95 5.02 -3.67 5.25
N MET A 96 3.72 -3.77 4.99
CA MET A 96 2.66 -3.93 6.00
C MET A 96 2.78 -5.20 6.85
N TRP A 97 3.40 -6.26 6.30
CA TRP A 97 3.50 -7.57 6.94
C TRP A 97 4.91 -7.93 7.38
N SER A 98 5.94 -7.17 6.98
CA SER A 98 7.35 -7.47 7.28
C SER A 98 7.72 -7.30 8.75
N GLY A 99 7.01 -6.46 9.51
CA GLY A 99 7.32 -6.21 10.92
C GLY A 99 7.28 -7.49 11.77
N GLY A 100 6.25 -8.32 11.60
CA GLY A 100 6.13 -9.56 12.36
C GLY A 100 7.32 -10.51 12.20
N PRO A 101 7.68 -10.91 10.97
CA PRO A 101 8.83 -11.77 10.72
C PRO A 101 10.19 -11.14 11.03
N THR A 102 10.34 -9.81 10.90
CA THR A 102 11.67 -9.16 11.03
C THR A 102 11.94 -8.64 12.44
N THR A 103 10.92 -8.23 13.18
CA THR A 103 11.06 -7.64 14.54
C THR A 103 10.30 -8.41 15.61
N GLY A 104 9.47 -9.39 15.25
CA GLY A 104 8.58 -10.08 16.18
C GLY A 104 7.33 -9.27 16.57
N VAL A 105 7.20 -8.05 16.05
CA VAL A 105 6.11 -7.12 16.40
C VAL A 105 5.09 -7.06 15.27
N TRP A 106 3.83 -7.38 15.60
CA TRP A 106 2.69 -7.29 14.69
C TRP A 106 1.90 -6.01 14.94
N ALA A 107 0.82 -5.80 14.16
CA ALA A 107 -0.05 -4.65 14.32
C ALA A 107 -0.51 -4.47 15.80
N PRO A 108 -0.41 -3.25 16.36
CA PRO A 108 -0.49 -3.02 17.81
C PRO A 108 -1.87 -3.27 18.42
N HIS A 109 -2.92 -3.30 17.59
CA HIS A 109 -4.28 -3.60 18.01
C HIS A 109 -5.15 -4.09 16.84
N LYS A 110 -6.30 -4.70 17.17
CA LYS A 110 -7.23 -5.30 16.19
C LYS A 110 -7.65 -4.34 15.06
N LYS A 111 -7.83 -3.04 15.35
CA LYS A 111 -8.19 -2.05 14.33
C LYS A 111 -7.10 -1.85 13.26
N ALA A 112 -5.82 -1.77 13.65
CA ALA A 112 -4.69 -1.63 12.72
C ALA A 112 -4.54 -2.92 11.90
N PHE A 113 -4.67 -4.07 12.56
CA PHE A 113 -4.67 -5.36 11.86
C PHE A 113 -5.78 -5.43 10.79
N ALA A 114 -7.00 -4.99 11.11
CA ALA A 114 -8.10 -4.94 10.15
C ALA A 114 -7.79 -4.02 8.95
N VAL A 115 -7.17 -2.85 9.20
CA VAL A 115 -6.69 -1.95 8.13
C VAL A 115 -5.64 -2.64 7.25
N HIS A 116 -4.69 -3.38 7.83
CA HIS A 116 -3.66 -4.10 7.07
C HIS A 116 -4.28 -5.17 6.18
N VAL A 117 -5.20 -5.96 6.73
CA VAL A 117 -5.93 -7.00 5.97
C VAL A 117 -6.78 -6.38 4.87
N ALA A 118 -7.59 -5.37 5.17
CA ALA A 118 -8.49 -4.75 4.20
C ALA A 118 -7.73 -4.08 3.05
N SER A 119 -6.68 -3.30 3.36
CA SER A 119 -5.86 -2.65 2.34
C SER A 119 -5.10 -3.68 1.49
N THR A 120 -4.45 -4.67 2.11
CA THR A 120 -3.70 -5.71 1.39
C THR A 120 -4.62 -6.51 0.46
N THR A 121 -5.73 -7.04 0.99
CA THR A 121 -6.65 -7.88 0.22
C THR A 121 -7.30 -7.11 -0.92
N GLY A 122 -7.78 -5.88 -0.66
CA GLY A 122 -8.37 -5.02 -1.68
C GLY A 122 -7.36 -4.66 -2.78
N LEU A 123 -6.13 -4.28 -2.41
CA LEU A 123 -5.11 -3.91 -3.38
C LEU A 123 -4.68 -5.12 -4.23
N VAL A 124 -4.38 -6.26 -3.61
CA VAL A 124 -3.95 -7.47 -4.31
C VAL A 124 -5.07 -8.02 -5.21
N ALA A 125 -6.26 -8.22 -4.66
CA ALA A 125 -7.39 -8.75 -5.42
C ALA A 125 -7.77 -7.81 -6.58
N GLY A 126 -7.84 -6.51 -6.31
CA GLY A 126 -8.14 -5.50 -7.32
C GLY A 126 -7.10 -5.47 -8.43
N VAL A 127 -5.80 -5.44 -8.12
CA VAL A 127 -4.73 -5.47 -9.13
C VAL A 127 -4.77 -6.77 -9.96
N CYS A 128 -5.06 -7.92 -9.34
CA CYS A 128 -5.26 -9.18 -10.06
C CYS A 128 -6.47 -9.13 -11.01
N LEU A 129 -7.58 -8.51 -10.59
CA LEU A 129 -8.76 -8.27 -11.42
C LEU A 129 -8.50 -7.25 -12.54
N LEU A 130 -7.50 -6.40 -12.39
CA LEU A 130 -7.09 -5.42 -13.41
C LEU A 130 -6.05 -5.96 -14.40
N ARG A 131 -5.64 -7.22 -14.27
CA ARG A 131 -4.70 -7.85 -15.22
C ARG A 131 -5.23 -7.79 -16.66
N PRO A 132 -4.47 -7.26 -17.63
CA PRO A 132 -4.91 -7.20 -19.02
C PRO A 132 -4.99 -8.60 -19.64
N GLY A 133 -5.91 -8.77 -20.60
CA GLY A 133 -6.07 -10.01 -21.36
C GLY A 133 -4.89 -10.31 -22.29
N ARG A 134 -4.78 -11.57 -22.74
CA ARG A 134 -3.77 -12.00 -23.72
C ARG A 134 -3.96 -11.16 -25.02
N GLY A 135 -2.98 -10.34 -25.38
CA GLY A 135 -2.99 -9.54 -26.61
C GLY A 135 -2.74 -8.03 -26.44
N ARG A 136 -2.90 -7.47 -25.23
CA ARG A 136 -2.49 -6.08 -24.96
C ARG A 136 -1.02 -6.09 -24.50
N ARG A 137 -0.12 -5.59 -25.35
CA ARG A 137 1.25 -5.25 -24.96
C ARG A 137 1.21 -3.94 -24.19
#